data_AF-A0A949S5R1-F1
#
_entry.id   AF-A0A949S5R1-F1
#
_cell.length_a   1.000
_cell.length_b   1.000
_cell.length_c   1.000
_cell.angle_alpha   90.00
_cell.angle_beta   90.00
_cell.angle_gamma   90.00
#
_symmetry.space_group_name_H-M   'P 1'
#
loop_
_entity.id
_entity.type
_entity.pdbx_description
1 polymer ?
#
loop_
_entity_poly.entity_id
_entity_poly.type
_entity_poly.pdbx_seq_one_letter_code
_entity_poly.pdbx_strand_id
1 'polypeptide(L)'
;MKTLKLFLISIVLFLSAITSPAQDFKILAEAGQGFRWQGFDKPLIYIFNTSLKTTYSLWQGKLQAGTTEMVVYYDTEVELYAGARFALKVFSTNLKTIGEDFNISITGEALYGTSGRKLFGGGTMLRIDPLTVSLNLYQEYEHKELWLSGGIGYNIDYLFNK
;
A
#
# COMPACT_ATOMS: atom_id res chain seq x y z
N MET A 1 -9.29 23.11 -6.88
CA MET A 1 -8.72 22.88 -8.23
C MET A 1 -7.50 21.94 -8.28
N LYS A 2 -6.65 21.83 -7.25
CA LYS A 2 -5.48 20.91 -7.26
C LYS A 2 -5.87 19.43 -7.08
N THR A 3 -6.87 19.14 -6.26
CA THR A 3 -7.39 17.79 -5.99
C THR A 3 -8.00 17.11 -7.22
N LEU A 4 -8.76 17.86 -8.03
CA LEU A 4 -9.35 17.33 -9.27
C LEU A 4 -8.29 16.88 -10.29
N LYS A 5 -7.16 17.60 -10.39
CA LYS A 5 -6.06 17.24 -11.29
C LYS A 5 -5.33 15.97 -10.83
N LEU A 6 -5.10 15.80 -9.53
CA LEU A 6 -4.52 14.58 -8.97
C LEU A 6 -5.42 13.36 -9.18
N PHE A 7 -6.72 13.52 -8.97
CA PHE A 7 -7.70 12.46 -9.22
C PHE A 7 -7.72 12.02 -10.69
N LEU A 8 -7.70 12.99 -11.63
CA LEU A 8 -7.61 12.71 -13.06
C LEU A 8 -6.32 11.99 -13.45
N ILE A 9 -5.17 12.38 -12.88
CA ILE A 9 -3.89 11.70 -13.14
C ILE A 9 -3.95 10.25 -12.64
N SER A 10 -4.53 10.01 -11.47
CA SER A 10 -4.71 8.66 -10.93
C SER A 10 -5.61 7.79 -11.82
N ILE A 11 -6.71 8.36 -12.33
CA ILE A 11 -7.60 7.68 -13.29
C ILE A 11 -6.87 7.36 -14.59
N VAL A 12 -6.08 8.30 -15.13
CA VAL A 12 -5.34 8.08 -16.38
C VAL A 12 -4.26 7.01 -16.21
N LEU A 13 -3.54 7.01 -15.07
CA LEU A 13 -2.58 5.96 -14.75
C LEU A 13 -3.27 4.60 -14.60
N PHE A 14 -4.41 4.56 -13.92
CA PHE A 14 -5.21 3.35 -13.76
C PHE A 14 -5.72 2.80 -15.11
N LEU A 15 -6.25 3.66 -15.98
CA LEU A 15 -6.70 3.28 -17.32
C LEU A 15 -5.54 2.82 -18.21
N SER A 16 -4.39 3.49 -18.16
CA SER A 16 -3.21 3.10 -18.93
C SER A 16 -2.68 1.71 -18.53
N ALA A 17 -2.78 1.36 -17.25
CA ALA A 17 -2.41 0.04 -16.74
C ALA A 17 -3.33 -1.09 -17.25
N ILE A 18 -4.60 -0.79 -17.53
CA ILE A 18 -5.57 -1.79 -18.04
C ILE A 18 -5.34 -2.12 -19.52
N THR A 19 -4.73 -1.22 -20.30
CA THR A 19 -4.61 -1.36 -21.76
C THR A 19 -3.38 -2.14 -22.26
N SER A 20 -2.52 -2.66 -21.38
CA SER A 20 -1.29 -3.37 -21.77
C SER A 20 -1.44 -4.89 -21.61
N PRO A 21 -1.63 -5.66 -22.69
CA PRO A 21 -1.94 -7.11 -22.64
C PRO A 21 -0.80 -8.03 -22.18
N ALA A 22 0.26 -7.51 -21.56
CA ALA A 22 1.42 -8.29 -21.11
C ALA A 22 1.92 -7.92 -19.69
N GLN A 23 1.16 -7.13 -18.93
CA GLN A 23 1.57 -6.66 -17.61
C GLN A 23 0.88 -7.46 -16.51
N ASP A 24 1.69 -8.14 -15.67
CA ASP A 24 1.24 -8.76 -14.42
C ASP A 24 0.71 -7.68 -13.47
N PHE A 25 -0.60 -7.46 -13.54
CA PHE A 25 -1.35 -6.58 -12.67
C PHE A 25 -1.80 -7.35 -11.44
N LYS A 26 -1.52 -6.80 -10.25
CA LYS A 26 -1.89 -7.41 -8.96
C LYS A 26 -2.72 -6.45 -8.14
N ILE A 27 -3.71 -6.99 -7.44
CA ILE A 27 -4.62 -6.21 -6.60
C ILE A 27 -4.58 -6.80 -5.21
N LEU A 28 -4.03 -6.05 -4.25
CA LEU A 28 -3.97 -6.43 -2.85
C LEU A 28 -4.97 -5.61 -2.05
N ALA A 29 -5.95 -6.27 -1.43
CA ALA A 29 -6.74 -5.66 -0.36
C ALA A 29 -6.11 -5.99 0.99
N GLU A 30 -5.95 -4.99 1.83
CA GLU A 30 -5.30 -5.12 3.14
C GLU A 30 -6.15 -4.42 4.21
N ALA A 31 -6.24 -5.03 5.38
CA ALA A 31 -6.75 -4.41 6.59
C ALA A 31 -5.64 -4.38 7.64
N GLY A 32 -5.54 -3.28 8.37
CA GLY A 32 -4.45 -3.06 9.31
C GLY A 32 -4.84 -2.25 10.52
N GLN A 33 -3.97 -2.31 11.52
CA GLN A 33 -4.08 -1.55 12.75
C GLN A 33 -2.72 -1.03 13.17
N GLY A 34 -2.72 0.06 13.95
CA GLY A 34 -1.47 0.70 14.29
C GLY A 34 -1.60 1.82 15.30
N PHE A 35 -0.55 2.62 15.36
CA PHE A 35 -0.45 3.75 16.25
C PHE A 35 0.08 4.98 15.51
N ARG A 36 -0.39 6.15 15.96
CA ARG A 36 0.10 7.46 15.56
C ARG A 36 0.77 8.17 16.74
N TRP A 37 1.88 8.85 16.47
CA TRP A 37 2.63 9.64 17.45
C TRP A 37 2.86 11.05 16.93
N GLN A 38 2.56 12.08 17.74
CA GLN A 38 2.93 13.46 17.45
C GLN A 38 4.37 13.80 17.90
N GLY A 39 5.06 12.81 18.49
CA GLY A 39 6.40 12.85 19.05
C GLY A 39 6.66 11.57 19.85
N PHE A 40 7.92 11.18 20.06
CA PHE A 40 8.26 9.96 20.83
C PHE A 40 7.77 10.01 22.28
N ASP A 41 7.51 11.22 22.80
CA ASP A 41 7.02 11.53 24.14
C ASP A 41 5.48 11.51 24.25
N LYS A 42 4.75 11.51 23.14
CA LYS A 42 3.27 11.55 23.10
C LYS A 42 2.68 10.42 22.25
N PRO A 43 2.77 9.17 22.73
CA PRO A 43 2.22 8.02 22.03
C PRO A 43 0.72 7.90 22.24
N LEU A 44 -0.09 8.53 21.40
CA LEU A 44 -1.54 8.36 21.45
C LEU A 44 -2.15 8.61 20.09
N ILE A 45 -2.60 7.52 19.45
CA ILE A 45 -3.92 7.30 18.85
C ILE A 45 -3.86 5.95 18.13
N TYR A 46 -4.79 5.06 18.45
CA TYR A 46 -4.96 3.80 17.73
C TYR A 46 -5.58 4.09 16.36
N ILE A 47 -4.98 3.55 15.30
CA ILE A 47 -5.49 3.69 13.94
C ILE A 47 -5.99 2.33 13.45
N PHE A 48 -7.11 2.34 12.74
CA PHE A 48 -7.56 1.24 11.90
C PHE A 48 -7.51 1.69 10.46
N ASN A 49 -7.03 0.84 9.56
CA ASN A 49 -6.99 1.17 8.14
C ASN A 49 -7.41 -0.01 7.26
N THR A 50 -7.97 0.33 6.11
CA THR A 50 -8.16 -0.60 5.00
C THR A 50 -7.54 0.02 3.76
N SER A 51 -6.90 -0.77 2.92
CA SER A 51 -6.27 -0.28 1.71
C SER A 51 -6.43 -1.23 0.54
N LEU A 52 -6.51 -0.63 -0.66
CA LEU A 52 -6.44 -1.29 -1.94
C LEU A 52 -5.16 -0.84 -2.62
N LYS A 53 -4.31 -1.82 -2.97
CA LYS A 53 -3.00 -1.60 -3.56
C LYS A 53 -2.99 -2.26 -4.92
N THR A 54 -2.92 -1.46 -5.97
CA THR A 54 -2.86 -1.94 -7.35
C THR A 54 -1.45 -1.77 -7.87
N THR A 55 -0.78 -2.86 -8.22
CA THR A 55 0.61 -2.84 -8.68
C THR A 55 0.76 -3.50 -10.03
N TYR A 56 1.74 -3.00 -10.80
CA TYR A 56 2.21 -3.61 -12.03
C TYR A 56 3.69 -3.93 -11.91
N SER A 57 4.08 -5.05 -12.48
CA SER A 57 5.47 -5.52 -12.44
C SER A 57 6.37 -4.76 -13.43
N LEU A 58 7.53 -4.35 -12.93
CA LEU A 58 8.64 -3.73 -13.64
C LEU A 58 9.91 -4.57 -13.45
N TRP A 59 10.90 -4.37 -14.31
CA TRP A 59 12.23 -5.00 -14.20
C TRP A 59 12.16 -6.50 -13.85
N GLN A 60 11.48 -7.29 -14.70
CA GLN A 60 11.30 -8.73 -14.52
C GLN A 60 10.66 -9.12 -13.18
N GLY A 61 9.73 -8.29 -12.67
CA GLY A 61 8.99 -8.55 -11.42
C GLY A 61 9.80 -8.32 -10.15
N LYS A 62 11.02 -7.76 -10.24
CA LYS A 62 11.80 -7.33 -9.07
C LYS A 62 11.31 -6.00 -8.53
N LEU A 63 10.98 -5.06 -9.41
CA LEU A 63 10.40 -3.78 -9.06
C LEU A 63 8.91 -3.82 -9.37
N GLN A 64 8.09 -3.22 -8.52
CA GLN A 64 6.69 -3.01 -8.78
C GLN A 64 6.39 -1.55 -8.53
N ALA A 65 5.55 -0.98 -9.38
CA ALA A 65 5.03 0.37 -9.23
C ALA A 65 3.50 0.30 -9.26
N GLY A 66 2.84 1.30 -8.73
CA GLY A 66 1.40 1.25 -8.59
C GLY A 66 0.83 2.39 -7.77
N THR A 67 -0.39 2.16 -7.30
CA THR A 67 -1.14 3.10 -6.48
C THR A 67 -1.66 2.43 -5.23
N THR A 68 -1.83 3.24 -4.19
CA THR A 68 -2.47 2.85 -2.93
C THR A 68 -3.65 3.78 -2.70
N GLU A 69 -4.80 3.19 -2.41
CA GLU A 69 -5.98 3.86 -1.87
C GLU A 69 -6.18 3.31 -0.46
N MET A 70 -6.30 4.19 0.53
CA MET A 70 -6.35 3.80 1.93
C MET A 70 -7.40 4.63 2.66
N VAL A 71 -8.26 3.95 3.41
CA VAL A 71 -9.18 4.57 4.37
C VAL A 71 -8.57 4.37 5.76
N VAL A 72 -8.43 5.45 6.51
CA VAL A 72 -8.00 5.40 7.90
C VAL A 72 -9.10 5.93 8.80
N TYR A 73 -9.39 5.18 9.85
CA TYR A 73 -10.21 5.63 10.97
C TYR A 73 -9.32 5.85 12.20
N TYR A 74 -9.36 7.06 12.74
CA TYR A 74 -8.63 7.43 13.95
C TYR A 74 -9.37 8.57 14.65
N ASP A 75 -9.38 8.61 15.99
CA ASP A 75 -9.95 9.72 16.77
C ASP A 75 -11.36 10.19 16.32
N THR A 76 -12.25 9.24 15.99
CA THR A 76 -13.60 9.48 15.43
C THR A 76 -13.64 10.14 14.05
N GLU A 77 -12.50 10.39 13.42
CA GLU A 77 -12.36 10.89 12.06
C GLU A 77 -12.14 9.74 11.06
N VAL A 78 -12.66 9.91 9.85
CA VAL A 78 -12.34 9.08 8.70
C VAL A 78 -11.58 9.92 7.69
N GLU A 79 -10.42 9.42 7.27
CA GLU A 79 -9.60 10.07 6.26
C GLU A 79 -9.30 9.13 5.10
N LEU A 80 -9.40 9.67 3.88
CA LEU A 80 -9.07 8.94 2.67
C LEU A 80 -7.72 9.41 2.15
N TYR A 81 -6.85 8.46 1.88
CA TYR A 81 -5.51 8.65 1.32
C TYR A 81 -5.42 7.99 -0.04
N ALA A 82 -4.80 8.65 -1.01
CA ALA A 82 -4.48 8.06 -2.30
C ALA A 82 -3.10 8.53 -2.78
N GLY A 83 -2.36 7.66 -3.45
CA GLY A 83 -1.08 8.06 -4.00
C GLY A 83 -0.26 6.94 -4.63
N ALA A 84 1.00 7.27 -4.92
CA ALA A 84 1.92 6.38 -5.61
C ALA A 84 2.55 5.39 -4.64
N ARG A 85 2.81 4.18 -5.13
CA ARG A 85 3.46 3.08 -4.41
C ARG A 85 4.54 2.46 -5.28
N PHE A 86 5.64 2.09 -4.64
CA PHE A 86 6.67 1.24 -5.19
C PHE A 86 6.94 0.08 -4.24
N ALA A 87 7.29 -1.07 -4.79
CA ALA A 87 7.75 -2.23 -4.02
C ALA A 87 8.94 -2.89 -4.71
N LEU A 88 10.02 -3.07 -3.96
CA LEU A 88 11.21 -3.78 -4.41
C LEU A 88 11.24 -5.15 -3.75
N LYS A 89 11.15 -6.20 -4.55
CA LYS A 89 11.30 -7.58 -4.10
C LYS A 89 12.76 -7.83 -3.74
N VAL A 90 13.04 -8.01 -2.46
CA VAL A 90 14.39 -8.27 -1.94
C VAL A 90 14.68 -9.76 -1.79
N PHE A 91 13.64 -10.57 -1.62
CA PHE A 91 13.74 -12.02 -1.52
C PHE A 91 12.55 -12.68 -2.19
N SER A 92 12.80 -13.79 -2.89
CA SER A 92 11.77 -14.61 -3.51
C SER A 92 12.22 -16.07 -3.47
N THR A 93 11.34 -16.96 -3.04
CA THR A 93 11.52 -18.40 -3.17
C THR A 93 10.18 -19.05 -3.45
N ASN A 94 10.20 -20.16 -4.16
CA ASN A 94 9.03 -21.00 -4.32
C ASN A 94 9.06 -22.07 -3.22
N LEU A 95 8.05 -22.09 -2.36
CA LEU A 95 7.91 -23.10 -1.31
C LEU A 95 7.40 -24.38 -1.95
N LYS A 96 8.33 -25.17 -2.51
CA LYS A 96 8.05 -26.42 -3.24
C LYS A 96 7.12 -27.38 -2.49
N THR A 97 7.11 -27.35 -1.16
CA THR A 97 6.31 -28.23 -0.31
C THR A 97 4.81 -27.93 -0.36
N ILE A 98 4.43 -26.67 -0.62
CA ILE A 98 3.04 -26.20 -0.62
C ILE A 98 2.62 -25.58 -1.96
N GLY A 99 3.55 -25.44 -2.91
CA GLY A 99 3.28 -24.87 -4.23
C GLY A 99 3.01 -23.36 -4.20
N GLU A 100 3.30 -22.69 -3.08
CA GLU A 100 3.06 -21.27 -2.88
C GLU A 100 4.35 -20.46 -3.09
N ASP A 101 4.19 -19.26 -3.65
CA ASP A 101 5.30 -18.32 -3.77
C ASP A 101 5.45 -17.52 -2.47
N PHE A 102 6.68 -17.52 -1.96
CA PHE A 102 7.08 -16.72 -0.81
C PHE A 102 7.93 -15.54 -1.28
N ASN A 103 7.57 -14.33 -0.90
CA ASN A 103 8.41 -13.16 -1.17
C ASN A 103 8.43 -12.16 -0.03
N ILE A 104 9.55 -11.44 0.05
CA ILE A 104 9.74 -10.29 0.93
C ILE A 104 10.02 -9.09 0.03
N SER A 105 9.29 -8.01 0.26
CA SER A 105 9.46 -6.76 -0.47
C SER A 105 9.61 -5.58 0.50
N ILE A 106 10.43 -4.61 0.12
CA ILE A 106 10.47 -3.30 0.75
C ILE A 106 9.56 -2.38 -0.06
N THR A 107 8.70 -1.61 0.60
CA THR A 107 7.74 -0.72 -0.03
C THR A 107 8.07 0.75 0.23
N GLY A 108 7.66 1.62 -0.67
CA GLY A 108 7.72 3.07 -0.53
C GLY A 108 6.46 3.70 -1.09
N GLU A 109 5.88 4.65 -0.36
CA GLU A 109 4.58 5.25 -0.67
C GLU A 109 4.59 6.75 -0.39
N ALA A 110 3.86 7.48 -1.23
CA ALA A 110 3.62 8.91 -1.10
C ALA A 110 2.12 9.15 -1.29
N LEU A 111 1.41 9.41 -0.20
CA LEU A 111 -0.05 9.45 -0.13
C LEU A 111 -0.54 10.85 0.22
N TYR A 112 -1.65 11.24 -0.40
CA TYR A 112 -2.34 12.51 -0.17
C TYR A 112 -3.71 12.25 0.44
N GLY A 113 -3.98 12.88 1.58
CA GLY A 113 -5.21 12.78 2.36
C GLY A 113 -6.28 13.80 1.95
N THR A 114 -7.56 13.50 2.22
CA THR A 114 -8.68 14.41 1.96
C THR A 114 -8.61 15.71 2.75
N SER A 115 -7.98 15.70 3.94
CA SER A 115 -7.80 16.89 4.78
C SER A 115 -6.54 17.68 4.43
N GLY A 116 -5.88 17.37 3.31
CA GLY A 116 -4.62 17.99 2.89
C GLY A 116 -3.37 17.39 3.52
N ARG A 117 -3.53 16.47 4.48
CA ARG A 117 -2.44 15.70 5.11
C ARG A 117 -1.68 14.88 4.07
N LYS A 118 -0.39 14.67 4.28
CA LYS A 118 0.45 13.91 3.35
C LYS A 118 1.27 12.90 4.11
N LEU A 119 1.16 11.64 3.74
CA LEU A 119 1.95 10.56 4.34
C LEU A 119 3.05 10.15 3.38
N PHE A 120 4.28 10.14 3.87
CA PHE A 120 5.44 9.63 3.16
C PHE A 120 6.08 8.54 3.99
N GLY A 121 6.38 7.40 3.37
CA GLY A 121 6.94 6.29 4.11
C GLY A 121 6.92 5.02 3.30
N GLY A 122 6.75 3.90 3.99
CA GLY A 122 6.82 2.59 3.40
C GLY A 122 7.05 1.54 4.46
N GLY A 123 7.52 0.38 4.07
CA GLY A 123 7.56 -0.73 5.00
C GLY A 123 8.13 -2.01 4.41
N THR A 124 7.82 -3.09 5.10
CA THR A 124 8.16 -4.44 4.66
C THR A 124 6.85 -5.20 4.44
N MET A 125 6.82 -5.95 3.34
CA MET A 125 5.69 -6.79 2.97
C MET A 125 6.19 -8.22 2.79
N LEU A 126 5.63 -9.14 3.55
CA LEU A 126 5.83 -10.58 3.42
C LEU A 126 4.60 -11.17 2.73
N ARG A 127 4.81 -11.91 1.66
CA ARG A 127 3.75 -12.58 0.92
C ARG A 127 3.96 -14.08 0.95
N ILE A 128 2.90 -14.80 1.29
CA ILE A 128 2.74 -16.25 1.14
C ILE A 128 1.42 -16.39 0.38
N ASP A 129 1.51 -16.55 -0.93
CA ASP A 129 0.32 -16.39 -1.79
C ASP A 129 -0.84 -17.32 -1.38
N PRO A 130 -2.09 -16.80 -1.29
CA PRO A 130 -2.54 -15.45 -1.66
C PRO A 130 -2.43 -14.39 -0.55
N LEU A 131 -1.95 -14.78 0.64
CA LEU A 131 -1.90 -13.95 1.84
C LEU A 131 -0.69 -13.02 1.87
N THR A 132 -0.86 -11.87 2.52
CA THR A 132 0.17 -10.88 2.73
C THR A 132 0.14 -10.39 4.17
N VAL A 133 1.30 -10.20 4.77
CA VAL A 133 1.50 -9.51 6.04
C VAL A 133 2.39 -8.31 5.79
N SER A 134 2.04 -7.15 6.33
CA SER A 134 2.81 -5.93 6.15
C SER A 134 3.08 -5.22 7.46
N LEU A 135 4.19 -4.50 7.50
CA LEU A 135 4.54 -3.56 8.56
C LEU A 135 4.99 -2.27 7.88
N ASN A 136 4.24 -1.20 8.08
CA ASN A 136 4.47 0.09 7.42
C ASN A 136 4.71 1.19 8.46
N LEU A 137 5.64 2.08 8.14
CA LEU A 137 5.96 3.29 8.88
C LEU A 137 5.79 4.49 7.93
N TYR A 138 4.97 5.45 8.32
CA TYR A 138 4.79 6.71 7.61
C TYR A 138 5.14 7.90 8.50
N GLN A 139 5.56 8.97 7.86
CA GLN A 139 5.64 10.30 8.45
C GLN A 139 4.63 11.21 7.77
N GLU A 140 3.80 11.87 8.57
CA GLU A 140 2.94 12.95 8.12
C GLU A 140 3.79 14.21 7.93
N TYR A 141 3.62 14.88 6.80
CA TYR A 141 4.52 15.94 6.36
C TYR A 141 4.41 17.24 7.18
N GLU A 142 3.20 17.66 7.54
CA GLU A 142 2.96 18.98 8.14
C GLU A 142 3.18 18.99 9.66
N HIS A 143 2.62 17.99 10.34
CA HIS A 143 2.66 17.84 11.79
C HIS A 143 3.80 16.92 12.25
N LYS A 144 4.55 16.33 11.31
CA LYS A 144 5.66 15.39 11.57
C LYS A 144 5.23 14.18 12.41
N GLU A 145 3.96 13.81 12.33
CA GLU A 145 3.43 12.65 13.05
C GLU A 145 4.02 11.36 12.47
N LEU A 146 4.43 10.42 13.32
CA LEU A 146 4.83 9.08 12.91
C LEU A 146 3.65 8.13 13.01
N TRP A 147 3.52 7.23 12.04
CA TRP A 147 2.43 6.28 11.93
C TRP A 147 3.01 4.90 11.68
N LEU A 148 2.84 3.96 12.61
CA LEU A 148 3.26 2.56 12.45
C LEU A 148 2.01 1.70 12.37
N SER A 149 1.89 0.90 11.33
CA SER A 149 0.75 0.00 11.14
C SER A 149 1.22 -1.39 10.72
N GLY A 150 0.66 -2.42 11.35
CA GLY A 150 0.72 -3.79 10.86
C GLY A 150 -0.57 -4.13 10.12
N GLY A 151 -0.47 -4.89 9.03
CA GLY A 151 -1.61 -5.27 8.20
C GLY A 151 -1.59 -6.72 7.74
N ILE A 152 -2.78 -7.24 7.45
CA ILE A 152 -2.98 -8.52 6.77
C ILE A 152 -3.79 -8.25 5.51
N GLY A 153 -3.37 -8.84 4.40
CA GLY A 153 -4.02 -8.65 3.12
C GLY A 153 -4.14 -9.92 2.30
N TYR A 154 -4.94 -9.81 1.24
CA TYR A 154 -5.29 -10.86 0.31
C TYR A 154 -5.12 -10.34 -1.12
N ASN A 155 -4.37 -11.07 -1.93
CA ASN A 155 -4.20 -10.77 -3.36
C ASN A 155 -5.46 -11.23 -4.11
N ILE A 156 -6.34 -10.28 -4.45
CA ILE A 156 -7.65 -10.50 -5.07
C ILE A 156 -7.49 -11.05 -6.50
N ASP A 157 -6.36 -10.81 -7.17
CA ASP A 157 -6.05 -11.39 -8.48
C ASP A 157 -6.16 -12.93 -8.50
N TYR A 158 -5.98 -13.60 -7.35
CA TYR A 158 -6.21 -15.04 -7.20
C TYR A 158 -7.67 -15.48 -7.38
N LEU A 159 -8.63 -14.58 -7.23
CA LEU A 159 -10.06 -14.89 -7.44
C LEU A 159 -10.43 -14.91 -8.92
N PHE A 160 -9.66 -14.25 -9.78
CA PHE A 160 -9.95 -14.13 -11.21
C PHE A 160 -9.15 -15.11 -12.07
N ASN A 161 -8.08 -15.68 -11.53
CA ASN A 161 -7.17 -16.61 -12.22
C ASN A 161 -7.44 -18.10 -11.91
N LYS A 162 -8.62 -18.43 -11.37
CA LYS A 162 -9.12 -19.80 -11.19
C LYS A 162 -10.14 -20.14 -12.26
#